data_AF-A0A349D5W2-F1
#
_entry.id   AF-A0A349D5W2-F1
#
_cell.length_a   1.000
_cell.length_b   1.000
_cell.length_c   1.000
_cell.angle_alpha   90.00
_cell.angle_beta   90.00
_cell.angle_gamma   90.00
#
_symmetry.space_group_name_H-M   'P 1'
#
loop_
_entity.id
_entity.type
_entity.pdbx_description
1 polymer ?
#
loop_
_entity_poly.entity_id
_entity_poly.type
_entity_poly.pdbx_seq_one_letter_code
_entity_poly.pdbx_strand_id
1 'polypeptide(L)'
;MMKNEDEFGDQHPSENQEDLFSQRPKRRTSIKAARQLVDIRSEFRRTRQQIYRRASLIVFTLVVGFTFTTYEVTSSISKKEREAKRMVNKIRLSEQIKIYDLHLNTGAEQIKQQQWDSAVNQFKRALLVAPEDLVASEGLAEAYCLKCMDSNANCDQAMASIVQLEELSPKHPRAKVLRSFLNLKKKN
;
A
#
# COMPACT_ATOMS: atom_id res chain seq x y z
N MET A 1 -8.43 -74.08 60.08
CA MET A 1 -9.23 -73.15 60.91
C MET A 1 -10.37 -72.68 60.03
N MET A 2 -11.57 -73.29 59.99
CA MET A 2 -12.26 -74.16 60.95
C MET A 2 -12.86 -73.41 62.15
N LYS A 3 -14.14 -73.68 62.42
CA LYS A 3 -15.05 -73.12 63.44
C LYS A 3 -15.68 -71.74 63.16
N ASN A 4 -16.96 -71.48 63.50
CA ASN A 4 -18.25 -72.22 63.46
C ASN A 4 -19.35 -71.32 64.10
N GLU A 5 -20.63 -71.52 63.71
CA GLU A 5 -21.87 -71.67 64.54
C GLU A 5 -22.16 -70.72 65.74
N ASP A 6 -23.40 -70.31 66.07
CA ASP A 6 -24.76 -70.52 65.54
C ASP A 6 -25.43 -69.12 65.28
N GLU A 7 -26.74 -68.79 65.27
CA GLU A 7 -28.05 -69.42 65.54
C GLU A 7 -29.10 -68.67 64.66
N PHE A 8 -29.87 -69.31 63.77
CA PHE A 8 -31.15 -70.03 63.93
C PHE A 8 -32.39 -69.16 64.28
N GLY A 9 -33.51 -69.37 63.57
CA GLY A 9 -34.76 -68.60 63.73
C GLY A 9 -35.68 -68.67 62.50
N ASP A 10 -36.58 -69.65 62.45
CA ASP A 10 -37.45 -69.96 61.30
C ASP A 10 -38.62 -68.98 61.10
N GLN A 11 -39.05 -68.76 59.83
CA GLN A 11 -40.33 -69.29 59.29
C GLN A 11 -40.69 -68.73 57.89
N HIS A 12 -40.93 -69.66 56.95
CA HIS A 12 -41.77 -69.46 55.74
C HIS A 12 -43.24 -69.77 56.11
N PRO A 13 -44.27 -69.16 55.48
CA PRO A 13 -44.66 -69.47 54.09
C PRO A 13 -45.19 -68.25 53.27
N SER A 14 -45.00 -68.24 51.94
CA SER A 14 -45.95 -68.54 50.83
C SER A 14 -46.84 -67.36 50.39
N GLU A 15 -47.30 -67.43 49.12
CA GLU A 15 -48.45 -66.71 48.52
C GLU A 15 -48.47 -65.16 48.63
N ASN A 16 -48.44 -64.37 47.55
CA ASN A 16 -49.09 -64.58 46.26
C ASN A 16 -48.33 -63.95 45.08
N GLN A 17 -48.21 -64.70 43.98
CA GLN A 17 -48.02 -64.14 42.65
C GLN A 17 -49.39 -64.08 41.93
N GLU A 18 -50.20 -63.07 42.22
CA GLU A 18 -51.22 -62.60 41.27
C GLU A 18 -51.79 -61.25 41.72
N ASP A 19 -51.36 -60.15 41.09
CA ASP A 19 -52.31 -59.08 40.78
C ASP A 19 -51.91 -58.32 39.50
N LEU A 20 -52.78 -58.45 38.51
CA LEU A 20 -52.62 -58.01 37.13
C LEU A 20 -52.71 -56.48 37.01
N PHE A 21 -51.72 -55.86 36.36
CA PHE A 21 -51.90 -54.81 35.34
C PHE A 21 -52.93 -53.66 35.58
N SER A 22 -53.19 -53.28 36.83
CA SER A 22 -54.03 -52.14 37.20
C SER A 22 -53.42 -51.45 38.42
N GLN A 23 -53.01 -50.18 38.41
CA GLN A 23 -53.67 -49.05 37.76
C GLN A 23 -52.65 -48.07 37.16
N ARG A 24 -52.89 -47.57 35.93
CA ARG A 24 -52.16 -46.39 35.42
C ARG A 24 -52.73 -45.11 36.06
N PRO A 25 -51.97 -44.32 36.83
CA PRO A 25 -52.51 -43.12 37.48
C PRO A 25 -53.01 -42.08 36.47
N LYS A 26 -54.33 -41.86 36.52
CA LYS A 26 -55.19 -40.87 35.83
C LYS A 26 -54.46 -39.80 34.98
N ARG A 27 -54.24 -40.10 33.68
CA ARG A 27 -53.74 -39.19 32.61
C ARG A 27 -54.41 -37.79 32.51
N ARG A 28 -55.55 -37.53 33.18
CA ARG A 28 -56.36 -36.31 33.02
C ARG A 28 -55.70 -35.03 33.57
N THR A 29 -54.87 -35.10 34.60
CA THR A 29 -54.13 -33.92 35.13
C THR A 29 -52.98 -33.52 34.18
N SER A 30 -52.21 -34.52 33.74
CA SER A 30 -51.13 -34.38 32.74
C SER A 30 -51.57 -33.63 31.48
N ILE A 31 -52.76 -33.91 30.95
CA ILE A 31 -53.26 -33.25 29.72
C ILE A 31 -53.51 -31.75 29.93
N LYS A 32 -53.98 -31.30 31.10
CA LYS A 32 -54.15 -29.87 31.39
C LYS A 32 -52.81 -29.16 31.52
N ALA A 33 -51.87 -29.73 32.28
CA ALA A 33 -50.51 -29.19 32.42
C ALA A 33 -49.77 -29.15 31.08
N ALA A 34 -49.91 -30.18 30.24
CA ALA A 34 -49.31 -30.22 28.90
C ALA A 34 -49.86 -29.12 27.97
N ARG A 35 -51.16 -28.80 28.04
CA ARG A 35 -51.74 -27.67 27.29
C ARG A 35 -51.18 -26.33 27.77
N GLN A 36 -51.15 -26.09 29.08
CA GLN A 36 -50.56 -24.88 29.65
C GLN A 36 -49.09 -24.69 29.22
N LEU A 37 -48.30 -25.77 29.20
CA LEU A 37 -46.91 -25.74 28.71
C LEU A 37 -46.80 -25.45 27.20
N VAL A 38 -47.77 -25.88 26.38
CA VAL A 38 -47.84 -25.54 24.95
C VAL A 38 -48.20 -24.06 24.75
N ASP A 39 -49.17 -23.54 25.50
CA ASP A 39 -49.61 -22.15 25.40
C ASP A 39 -48.47 -21.20 25.82
N ILE A 40 -47.85 -21.43 26.99
CA ILE A 40 -46.67 -20.71 27.48
C ILE A 40 -45.52 -20.76 26.44
N ARG A 41 -45.26 -21.93 25.85
CA ARG A 41 -44.23 -22.09 24.81
C ARG A 41 -44.55 -21.30 23.53
N SER A 42 -45.84 -21.10 23.22
CA SER A 42 -46.26 -20.30 22.06
C SER A 42 -46.07 -18.79 22.30
N GLU A 43 -46.38 -18.29 23.50
CA GLU A 43 -46.22 -16.89 23.88
C GLU A 43 -44.74 -16.50 23.96
N PHE A 44 -43.92 -17.30 24.64
CA PHE A 44 -42.46 -17.10 24.68
C PHE A 44 -41.84 -17.02 23.27
N ARG A 45 -42.39 -17.75 22.29
CA ARG A 45 -41.91 -17.71 20.90
C ARG A 45 -42.21 -16.36 20.24
N ARG A 46 -43.40 -15.79 20.47
CA ARG A 46 -43.80 -14.46 19.96
C ARG A 46 -42.98 -13.34 20.61
N THR A 47 -42.84 -13.36 21.93
CA THR A 47 -42.08 -12.34 22.68
C THR A 47 -40.60 -12.35 22.28
N ARG A 48 -39.97 -13.54 22.18
CA ARG A 48 -38.59 -13.65 21.68
C ARG A 48 -38.44 -13.12 20.25
N GLN A 49 -39.36 -13.42 19.33
CA GLN A 49 -39.31 -12.88 17.96
C GLN A 49 -39.39 -11.34 17.92
N GLN A 50 -40.19 -10.71 18.78
CA GLN A 50 -40.22 -9.25 18.88
C GLN A 50 -38.91 -8.67 19.44
N ILE A 51 -38.32 -9.29 20.46
CA ILE A 51 -37.02 -8.92 21.01
C ILE A 51 -35.93 -9.03 19.93
N TYR A 52 -35.85 -10.15 19.21
CA TYR A 52 -34.87 -10.33 18.14
C TYR A 52 -35.05 -9.34 16.99
N ARG A 53 -36.29 -8.98 16.61
CA ARG A 53 -36.54 -7.94 15.60
C ARG A 53 -36.05 -6.56 16.05
N ARG A 54 -36.32 -6.17 17.30
CA ARG A 54 -35.84 -4.89 17.86
C ARG A 54 -34.32 -4.87 17.98
N ALA A 55 -33.71 -5.94 18.49
CA ALA A 55 -32.25 -6.07 18.59
C ALA A 55 -31.57 -6.04 17.21
N SER A 56 -32.15 -6.72 16.20
CA SER A 56 -31.63 -6.72 14.83
C SER A 56 -31.64 -5.32 14.21
N LEU A 57 -32.71 -4.53 14.41
CA LEU A 57 -32.77 -3.14 13.96
C LEU A 57 -31.69 -2.26 14.63
N ILE A 58 -31.46 -2.43 15.93
CA ILE A 58 -30.41 -1.69 16.67
C ILE A 58 -29.00 -2.08 16.20
N VAL A 59 -28.74 -3.38 15.98
CA VAL A 59 -27.46 -3.83 15.43
C VAL A 59 -27.26 -3.29 14.01
N PHE A 60 -28.32 -3.28 13.19
CA PHE A 60 -28.26 -2.73 11.83
C PHE A 60 -27.95 -1.23 11.82
N THR A 61 -28.59 -0.41 12.66
CA THR A 61 -28.29 1.04 12.72
C THR A 61 -26.89 1.32 13.25
N LEU A 62 -26.39 0.53 14.20
CA LEU A 62 -25.00 0.61 14.68
C LEU A 62 -23.99 0.27 13.57
N VAL A 63 -24.24 -0.80 12.79
CA VAL A 63 -23.38 -1.18 11.65
C VAL A 63 -23.39 -0.09 10.58
N VAL A 64 -24.57 0.40 10.18
CA VAL A 64 -24.67 1.49 9.18
C VAL A 64 -23.93 2.74 9.67
N GLY A 65 -24.16 3.15 10.92
CA GLY A 65 -23.46 4.29 11.54
C GLY A 65 -21.94 4.12 11.56
N PHE A 66 -21.44 2.92 11.87
CA PHE A 66 -20.01 2.62 11.85
C PHE A 66 -19.43 2.63 10.43
N THR A 67 -20.14 2.10 9.43
CA THR A 67 -19.70 2.19 8.02
C THR A 67 -19.68 3.63 7.51
N PHE A 68 -20.63 4.48 7.96
CA PHE A 68 -20.67 5.89 7.58
C PHE A 68 -19.52 6.69 8.21
N THR A 69 -19.28 6.56 9.53
CA THR A 69 -18.19 7.29 10.20
C THR A 69 -16.81 6.85 9.72
N THR A 70 -16.60 5.55 9.48
CA THR A 70 -15.33 5.07 8.91
C THR A 70 -15.14 5.53 7.46
N TYR A 71 -16.20 5.62 6.64
CA TYR A 71 -16.14 6.21 5.31
C TYR A 71 -15.78 7.70 5.32
N GLU A 72 -16.43 8.51 6.16
CA GLU A 72 -16.08 9.95 6.26
C GLU A 72 -14.63 10.15 6.73
N VAL A 73 -14.21 9.46 7.80
CA VAL A 73 -12.85 9.55 8.35
C VAL A 73 -11.81 9.15 7.30
N THR A 74 -11.96 7.99 6.63
CA THR A 74 -11.02 7.55 5.59
C THR A 74 -10.99 8.48 4.39
N SER A 75 -12.15 9.03 3.97
CA SER A 75 -12.20 10.03 2.90
C SER A 75 -11.39 11.29 3.26
N SER A 76 -11.46 11.75 4.51
CA SER A 76 -10.76 12.95 4.99
C SER A 76 -9.23 12.75 5.05
N ILE A 77 -8.78 11.56 5.48
CA ILE A 77 -7.36 11.18 5.52
C ILE A 77 -6.80 11.14 4.09
N SER A 78 -7.53 10.53 3.16
CA SER A 78 -7.10 10.43 1.75
C SER A 78 -6.92 11.79 1.06
N LYS A 79 -7.68 12.82 1.46
CA LYS A 79 -7.50 14.20 0.96
C LYS A 79 -6.21 14.82 1.48
N LYS A 80 -5.96 14.73 2.80
CA LYS A 80 -4.74 15.23 3.44
C LYS A 80 -3.48 14.56 2.87
N GLU A 81 -3.51 13.25 2.62
CA GLU A 81 -2.42 12.55 1.95
C GLU A 81 -2.13 13.08 0.54
N ARG A 82 -3.18 13.35 -0.26
CA ARG A 82 -3.02 13.88 -1.62
C ARG A 82 -2.41 15.27 -1.61
N GLU A 83 -2.77 16.11 -0.63
CA GLU A 83 -2.20 17.45 -0.46
C GLU A 83 -0.75 17.40 0.02
N ALA A 84 -0.43 16.53 0.99
CA ALA A 84 0.95 16.29 1.42
C ALA A 84 1.84 15.77 0.26
N LYS A 85 1.37 14.77 -0.49
CA LYS A 85 2.08 14.24 -1.68
C LYS A 85 2.26 15.32 -2.77
N ARG A 86 1.27 16.19 -3.00
CA ARG A 86 1.39 17.36 -3.90
C ARG A 86 2.45 18.36 -3.40
N MET A 87 2.50 18.65 -2.10
CA MET A 87 3.47 19.56 -1.52
C MET A 87 4.90 19.00 -1.62
N VAL A 88 5.10 17.72 -1.24
CA VAL A 88 6.39 17.02 -1.37
C VAL A 88 6.86 16.98 -2.83
N ASN A 89 5.97 16.69 -3.79
CA ASN A 89 6.33 16.70 -5.21
C ASN A 89 6.73 18.11 -5.71
N LYS A 90 6.07 19.18 -5.24
CA LYS A 90 6.47 20.57 -5.56
C LYS A 90 7.83 20.93 -4.97
N ILE A 91 8.10 20.56 -3.72
CA ILE A 91 9.39 20.78 -3.06
C ILE A 91 10.49 20.05 -3.84
N ARG A 92 10.31 18.75 -4.09
CA ARG A 92 11.24 17.90 -4.85
C ARG A 92 11.52 18.46 -6.25
N LEU A 93 10.50 18.93 -6.97
CA LEU A 93 10.69 19.57 -8.27
C LEU A 93 11.49 20.87 -8.17
N SER A 94 11.20 21.72 -7.18
CA SER A 94 11.96 22.96 -6.96
C SER A 94 13.41 22.72 -6.54
N GLU A 95 13.68 21.60 -5.86
CA GLU A 95 15.00 21.15 -5.44
C GLU A 95 15.79 20.58 -6.62
N GLN A 96 15.16 19.76 -7.46
CA GLN A 96 15.73 19.28 -8.72
C GLN A 96 16.10 20.43 -9.65
N ILE A 97 15.23 21.43 -9.83
CA ILE A 97 15.53 22.63 -10.63
C ILE A 97 16.75 23.38 -10.07
N LYS A 98 16.83 23.60 -8.74
CA LYS A 98 18.02 24.23 -8.12
C LYS A 98 19.30 23.43 -8.29
N ILE A 99 19.24 22.10 -8.22
CA ILE A 99 20.39 21.20 -8.44
C ILE A 99 20.83 21.27 -9.91
N TYR A 100 19.87 21.29 -10.85
CA TYR A 100 20.11 21.52 -12.27
C TYR A 100 20.80 22.87 -12.53
N ASP A 101 20.21 23.98 -12.03
CA ASP A 101 20.76 25.33 -12.19
C ASP A 101 22.16 25.45 -11.59
N LEU A 102 22.39 24.85 -10.41
CA LEU A 102 23.71 24.84 -9.77
C LEU A 102 24.74 24.12 -10.63
N HIS A 103 24.42 22.94 -11.17
CA HIS A 103 25.32 22.19 -12.03
C HIS A 103 25.57 22.90 -13.38
N LEU A 104 24.53 23.47 -14.01
CA LEU A 104 24.66 24.23 -15.25
C LEU A 104 25.61 25.43 -15.07
N ASN A 105 25.36 26.26 -14.05
CA ASN A 105 26.16 27.46 -13.78
C ASN A 105 27.60 27.11 -13.33
N THR A 106 27.79 26.05 -12.53
CA THR A 106 29.12 25.59 -12.14
C THR A 106 29.90 25.07 -13.35
N GLY A 107 29.25 24.33 -14.26
CA GLY A 107 29.87 23.89 -15.51
C GLY A 107 30.32 25.07 -16.38
N ALA A 108 29.44 26.05 -16.58
CA ALA A 108 29.74 27.25 -17.38
C ALA A 108 30.86 28.12 -16.76
N GLU A 109 30.97 28.18 -15.43
CA GLU A 109 32.09 28.83 -14.75
C GLU A 109 33.40 28.04 -14.91
N GLN A 110 33.33 26.71 -14.81
CA GLN A 110 34.50 25.83 -15.00
C GLN A 110 35.04 25.85 -16.44
N ILE A 111 34.21 26.12 -17.45
CA ILE A 111 34.67 26.45 -18.81
C ILE A 111 35.56 27.70 -18.83
N LYS A 112 35.16 28.80 -18.18
CA LYS A 112 35.96 30.04 -18.13
C LYS A 112 37.30 29.80 -17.43
N GLN A 113 37.30 28.95 -16.40
CA GLN A 113 38.48 28.57 -15.62
C GLN A 113 39.32 27.45 -16.27
N GLN A 114 39.01 27.03 -17.50
CA GLN A 114 39.70 25.99 -18.27
C GLN A 114 39.71 24.60 -17.59
N GLN A 115 38.78 24.35 -16.66
CA GLN A 115 38.65 23.10 -15.92
C GLN A 115 37.76 22.11 -16.68
N TRP A 116 38.20 21.69 -17.88
CA TRP A 116 37.36 20.97 -18.84
C TRP A 116 36.72 19.69 -18.30
N ASP A 117 37.49 18.85 -17.58
CA ASP A 117 36.97 17.63 -16.96
C ASP A 117 35.93 17.92 -15.86
N SER A 118 36.13 18.98 -15.09
CA SER A 118 35.15 19.40 -14.07
C SER A 118 33.85 19.85 -14.76
N ALA A 119 33.95 20.69 -15.80
CA ALA A 119 32.80 21.17 -16.56
C ALA A 119 32.01 20.01 -17.20
N VAL A 120 32.68 19.05 -17.85
CA VAL A 120 32.06 17.81 -18.37
C VAL A 120 31.28 17.07 -17.27
N ASN A 121 31.83 16.97 -16.07
CA ASN A 121 31.16 16.30 -14.95
C ASN A 121 29.97 17.09 -14.40
N GLN A 122 29.99 18.43 -14.42
CA GLN A 122 28.82 19.23 -14.01
C GLN A 122 27.69 19.15 -15.04
N PHE A 123 27.97 19.33 -16.34
CA PHE A 123 26.93 19.26 -17.37
C PHE A 123 26.28 17.87 -17.43
N LYS A 124 27.05 16.79 -17.22
CA LYS A 124 26.48 15.44 -17.01
C LYS A 124 25.49 15.38 -15.83
N ARG A 125 25.78 16.04 -14.70
CA ARG A 125 24.87 16.09 -13.55
C ARG A 125 23.62 16.93 -13.82
N ALA A 126 23.72 18.00 -14.60
CA ALA A 126 22.56 18.74 -15.09
C ALA A 126 21.68 17.84 -15.97
N LEU A 127 22.26 17.10 -16.92
CA LEU A 127 21.54 16.16 -17.79
C LEU A 127 20.95 14.95 -17.04
N LEU A 128 21.48 14.56 -15.87
CA LEU A 128 20.81 13.58 -15.00
C LEU A 128 19.49 14.09 -14.38
N VAL A 129 19.27 15.41 -14.37
CA VAL A 129 18.00 16.03 -13.95
C VAL A 129 17.10 16.33 -15.15
N ALA A 130 17.67 16.82 -16.25
CA ALA A 130 16.96 17.18 -17.48
C ALA A 130 17.66 16.56 -18.72
N PRO A 131 17.39 15.29 -19.08
CA PRO A 131 18.16 14.55 -20.08
C PRO A 131 18.12 15.09 -21.52
N GLU A 132 17.11 15.89 -21.84
CA GLU A 132 16.86 16.45 -23.18
C GLU A 132 17.10 17.98 -23.23
N ASP A 133 17.69 18.56 -22.17
CA ASP A 133 17.95 20.01 -22.14
C ASP A 133 19.06 20.41 -23.13
N LEU A 134 18.75 21.37 -23.98
CA LEU A 134 19.64 21.86 -25.04
C LEU A 134 20.85 22.65 -24.51
N VAL A 135 20.69 23.40 -23.41
CA VAL A 135 21.74 24.25 -22.84
C VAL A 135 22.77 23.39 -22.09
N ALA A 136 22.31 22.40 -21.33
CA ALA A 136 23.18 21.42 -20.69
C ALA A 136 23.86 20.50 -21.72
N SER A 137 23.18 20.17 -22.82
CA SER A 137 23.75 19.41 -23.94
C SER A 137 24.79 20.21 -24.72
N GLU A 138 24.53 21.51 -24.99
CA GLU A 138 25.48 22.44 -25.59
C GLU A 138 26.72 22.61 -24.71
N GLY A 139 26.54 22.84 -23.42
CA GLY A 139 27.63 22.95 -22.45
C GLY A 139 28.49 21.68 -22.38
N LEU A 140 27.88 20.49 -22.42
CA LEU A 140 28.62 19.23 -22.45
C LEU A 140 29.42 19.04 -23.75
N ALA A 141 28.81 19.34 -24.90
CA ALA A 141 29.48 19.26 -26.20
C ALA A 141 30.65 20.26 -26.30
N GLU A 142 30.46 21.49 -25.82
CA GLU A 142 31.49 22.51 -25.74
C GLU A 142 32.62 22.13 -24.79
N ALA A 143 32.31 21.59 -23.60
CA ALA A 143 33.30 21.13 -22.63
C ALA A 143 34.19 20.00 -23.20
N TYR A 144 33.61 19.04 -23.91
CA TYR A 144 34.38 17.99 -24.58
C TYR A 144 35.19 18.53 -25.78
N CYS A 145 34.64 19.44 -26.58
CA CYS A 145 35.39 20.10 -27.66
C CYS A 145 36.61 20.85 -27.12
N LEU A 146 36.45 21.61 -26.05
CA LEU A 146 37.55 22.36 -25.43
C LEU A 146 38.58 21.44 -24.79
N LYS A 147 38.16 20.35 -24.10
CA LYS A 147 39.10 19.32 -23.63
C LYS A 147 39.91 18.68 -24.77
N CYS A 148 39.26 18.36 -25.88
CA CYS A 148 39.92 17.85 -27.07
C CYS A 148 40.87 18.90 -27.69
N MET A 149 40.49 20.17 -27.73
CA MET A 149 41.32 21.26 -28.24
C MET A 149 42.60 21.47 -27.43
N ASP A 150 42.50 21.39 -26.10
CA ASP A 150 43.62 21.47 -25.16
C ASP A 150 44.46 20.18 -25.18
N SER A 151 43.92 19.11 -24.61
CA SER A 151 44.65 17.87 -24.29
C SER A 151 44.69 16.78 -25.38
N ASN A 152 43.94 16.97 -26.48
CA ASN A 152 43.65 15.93 -27.49
C ASN A 152 42.93 14.66 -26.95
N ALA A 153 42.49 14.66 -25.70
CA ALA A 153 41.68 13.59 -25.12
C ALA A 153 40.18 13.79 -25.40
N ASN A 154 39.42 12.70 -25.34
CA ASN A 154 37.95 12.67 -25.43
C ASN A 154 37.34 13.26 -26.72
N CYS A 155 38.11 13.39 -27.81
CA CYS A 155 37.65 13.94 -29.09
C CYS A 155 36.47 13.16 -29.72
N ASP A 156 36.39 11.84 -29.53
CA ASP A 156 35.25 11.03 -29.99
C ASP A 156 33.99 11.30 -29.15
N GLN A 157 34.14 11.60 -27.85
CA GLN A 157 33.04 12.01 -26.97
C GLN A 157 32.55 13.41 -27.35
N ALA A 158 33.45 14.31 -27.78
CA ALA A 158 33.08 15.61 -28.34
C ALA A 158 32.21 15.45 -29.61
N MET A 159 32.62 14.59 -30.54
CA MET A 159 31.81 14.32 -31.74
C MET A 159 30.46 13.66 -31.40
N ALA A 160 30.43 12.72 -30.45
CA ALA A 160 29.19 12.08 -30.01
C ALA A 160 28.21 13.07 -29.37
N SER A 161 28.68 13.96 -28.48
CA SER A 161 27.82 14.99 -27.87
C SER A 161 27.38 16.06 -28.87
N ILE A 162 28.17 16.36 -29.92
CA ILE A 162 27.70 17.19 -31.05
C ILE A 162 26.56 16.49 -31.79
N VAL A 163 26.69 15.20 -32.11
CA VAL A 163 25.64 14.45 -32.82
C VAL A 163 24.36 14.37 -31.99
N GLN A 164 24.46 14.10 -30.68
CA GLN A 164 23.31 14.14 -29.78
C GLN A 164 22.62 15.53 -29.75
N LEU A 165 23.39 16.61 -29.80
CA LEU A 165 22.86 17.98 -29.87
C LEU A 165 22.20 18.29 -31.25
N GLU A 166 22.69 17.70 -32.33
CA GLU A 166 22.05 17.73 -33.65
C GLU A 166 20.78 16.86 -33.71
N GLU A 167 20.71 15.75 -32.97
CA GLU A 167 19.50 14.91 -32.85
C GLU A 167 18.40 15.64 -32.06
N LEU A 168 18.74 16.27 -30.93
CA LEU A 168 17.82 17.10 -30.14
C LEU A 168 17.42 18.39 -30.89
N SER A 169 18.29 18.94 -31.74
CA SER A 169 18.01 20.15 -32.52
C SER A 169 18.77 20.16 -33.85
N PRO A 170 18.17 19.65 -34.95
CA PRO A 170 18.83 19.51 -36.27
C PRO A 170 19.27 20.82 -36.96
N LYS A 171 19.01 21.98 -36.34
CA LYS A 171 19.45 23.30 -36.81
C LYS A 171 20.21 24.08 -35.72
N HIS A 172 20.72 23.41 -34.68
CA HIS A 172 21.38 24.08 -33.57
C HIS A 172 22.63 24.85 -34.03
N PRO A 173 22.69 26.18 -33.84
CA PRO A 173 23.76 26.99 -34.42
C PRO A 173 25.12 26.64 -33.82
N ARG A 174 25.18 26.35 -32.51
CA ARG A 174 26.44 25.97 -31.84
C ARG A 174 26.96 24.61 -32.29
N ALA A 175 26.08 23.63 -32.57
CA ALA A 175 26.50 22.29 -32.96
C ALA A 175 27.34 22.30 -34.25
N LYS A 176 26.86 23.01 -35.28
CA LYS A 176 27.60 23.20 -36.54
C LYS A 176 28.94 23.91 -36.34
N VAL A 177 29.01 24.89 -35.43
CA VAL A 177 30.23 25.63 -35.08
C VAL A 177 31.24 24.71 -34.37
N LEU A 178 30.82 24.01 -33.31
CA LEU A 178 31.64 23.04 -32.58
C LEU A 178 32.16 21.92 -33.49
N ARG A 179 31.33 21.41 -34.40
CA ARG A 179 31.73 20.39 -35.38
C ARG A 179 32.78 20.89 -36.36
N SER A 180 32.65 22.14 -36.81
CA SER A 180 33.62 22.78 -37.70
C SER A 180 34.97 22.95 -36.99
N PHE A 181 34.94 23.41 -35.73
CA PHE A 181 36.12 23.54 -34.87
C PHE A 181 36.82 22.20 -34.61
N LEU A 182 36.07 21.16 -34.25
CA LEU A 182 36.61 19.81 -34.00
C LEU A 182 37.24 19.19 -35.26
N ASN A 183 36.59 19.38 -36.42
CA ASN A 183 37.11 18.93 -37.72
C ASN A 183 38.36 19.70 -38.19
N LEU A 184 38.56 20.94 -37.74
CA LEU A 184 39.80 21.68 -38.00
C LEU A 184 40.96 21.12 -37.17
N LYS A 185 40.78 20.84 -35.88
CA LYS A 185 41.86 20.21 -35.07
C LYS A 185 42.28 18.86 -35.63
N LYS A 186 41.34 18.03 -36.13
CA LYS A 186 41.65 16.70 -36.71
C LYS A 186 42.47 16.75 -38.02
N LYS A 187 42.78 17.93 -38.57
CA LYS A 187 43.62 18.11 -39.78
C LYS A 187 45.04 18.60 -39.50
N ASN A 188 45.35 18.92 -38.24
CA ASN A 188 46.67 19.41 -37.78
C ASN A 188 47.36 18.36 -36.91
#